data_AF-A0A218PUE5-F1
#
_entry.id   AF-A0A218PUE5-F1
#
_cell.length_a   1.000
_cell.length_b   1.000
_cell.length_c   1.000
_cell.angle_alpha   90.00
_cell.angle_beta   90.00
_cell.angle_gamma   90.00
#
_symmetry.space_group_name_H-M   'P 1'
#
loop_
_entity.id
_entity.type
_entity.pdbx_description
1 polymer ?
#
loop_
_entity_poly.entity_id
_entity_poly.type
_entity_poly.pdbx_seq_one_letter_code
_entity_poly.pdbx_strand_id
1 'polypeptide(L)'
;MTCVSTNTPSLRRKIANVLDGKTVCGLHRHAPITYPRNPGRFSTLLRWTDQFLTQRPDATEDELTAVIRKLALFIIRRGRDDYFPEEIVDGLAWFASHPETISSKLGFGSAARLGRDEHIHRLREKARRAWTVFRADMRVPEPAPVVWAHAGGFTLSELVHPHHLLSSGGRAGNCLAGPRLASGYWLRIAEGRGKLFTVTQGELLCALFMLRGPDHVEWSYVHTPDGVWDFISHCVALLDQCLGQHSGSGPYIPHQYRCEEASTPEQQCKENDEI
;
A
#
# COMPACT_ATOMS: atom_id res chain seq x y z
N MET A 1 19.43 -0.98 12.75
CA MET A 1 18.78 -1.66 11.62
C MET A 1 19.66 -1.45 10.39
N THR A 2 20.44 -2.46 10.01
CA THR A 2 21.32 -2.42 8.85
C THR A 2 20.55 -2.81 7.60
N CYS A 3 20.39 -1.90 6.65
CA CYS A 3 19.94 -2.19 5.30
C CYS A 3 20.93 -3.17 4.66
N VAL A 4 20.52 -4.42 4.49
CA VAL A 4 21.27 -5.40 3.70
C VAL A 4 21.11 -5.02 2.24
N SER A 5 22.09 -4.27 1.73
CA SER A 5 22.30 -4.18 0.29
C SER A 5 22.63 -5.58 -0.20
N THR A 6 21.69 -6.22 -0.91
CA THR A 6 21.93 -7.45 -1.64
C THR A 6 23.04 -7.16 -2.65
N ASN A 7 24.21 -7.77 -2.44
CA ASN A 7 25.36 -7.67 -3.32
C ASN A 7 24.97 -8.10 -4.76
N THR A 8 24.58 -7.14 -5.60
CA THR A 8 24.21 -7.34 -7.00
C THR A 8 25.21 -8.21 -7.80
N PRO A 9 26.55 -8.15 -7.55
CA PRO A 9 27.51 -9.02 -8.21
C PRO A 9 27.38 -10.51 -7.86
N SER A 10 27.02 -10.87 -6.62
CA SER A 10 26.87 -12.28 -6.21
C SER A 10 25.62 -12.89 -6.83
N LEU A 11 24.50 -12.15 -6.83
CA LEU A 11 23.25 -12.59 -7.41
C LEU A 11 23.34 -12.76 -8.94
N ARG A 12 24.00 -11.83 -9.64
CA ARG A 12 24.26 -11.97 -11.10
C ARG A 12 25.03 -13.25 -11.41
N ARG A 13 26.07 -13.56 -10.63
CA ARG A 13 26.85 -14.79 -10.80
C ARG A 13 26.01 -16.04 -10.52
N LYS A 14 25.18 -16.01 -9.47
CA LYS A 14 24.25 -17.09 -9.15
C LYS A 14 23.30 -17.36 -10.31
N ILE A 15 22.63 -16.33 -10.82
CA ILE A 15 21.71 -16.46 -11.96
C ILE A 15 22.43 -17.05 -13.18
N ALA A 16 23.62 -16.54 -13.53
CA ALA A 16 24.40 -17.10 -14.63
C ALA A 16 24.72 -18.59 -14.42
N ASN A 17 25.13 -18.99 -13.21
CA ASN A 17 25.40 -20.40 -12.89
C ASN A 17 24.14 -21.28 -12.97
N VAL A 18 22.97 -20.75 -12.60
CA VAL A 18 21.69 -21.47 -12.73
C VAL A 18 21.31 -21.67 -14.19
N LEU A 19 21.46 -20.64 -15.02
CA LEU A 19 21.17 -20.70 -16.44
C LEU A 19 22.14 -21.66 -17.17
N ASP A 20 23.41 -21.66 -16.79
CA ASP A 20 24.44 -22.54 -17.36
C ASP A 20 24.35 -24.01 -16.86
N GLY A 21 23.43 -24.33 -15.93
CA GLY A 21 23.35 -25.67 -15.33
C GLY A 21 24.55 -26.02 -14.44
N LYS A 22 25.30 -25.02 -13.98
CA LYS A 22 26.47 -25.16 -13.09
C LYS A 22 26.10 -25.26 -11.61
N THR A 23 24.81 -25.12 -11.28
CA THR A 23 24.29 -25.28 -9.92
C THR A 23 23.90 -26.73 -9.65
N VAL A 24 24.22 -27.20 -8.44
CA VAL A 24 23.85 -28.50 -7.91
C VAL A 24 22.81 -28.26 -6.83
N CYS A 25 21.63 -28.88 -6.96
CA CYS A 25 20.58 -28.87 -5.95
C CYS A 25 20.31 -30.32 -5.51
N GLY A 26 20.54 -30.63 -4.24
CA GLY A 26 20.58 -32.01 -3.75
C GLY A 26 21.58 -32.89 -4.51
N LEU A 27 21.12 -34.02 -5.05
CA LEU A 27 21.93 -35.00 -5.80
C LEU A 27 21.89 -34.82 -7.33
N HIS A 28 21.23 -33.78 -7.85
CA HIS A 28 20.98 -33.62 -9.28
C HIS A 28 21.57 -32.33 -9.83
N ARG A 29 22.30 -32.44 -10.95
CA ARG A 29 22.64 -31.28 -11.78
C ARG A 29 21.44 -30.91 -12.64
N HIS A 30 21.04 -29.65 -12.58
CA HIS A 30 19.99 -29.16 -13.46
C HIS A 30 20.53 -28.95 -14.88
N ALA A 31 19.72 -29.32 -15.89
CA ALA A 31 20.06 -29.03 -17.27
C ALA A 31 20.17 -27.52 -17.52
N PRO A 32 21.13 -27.07 -18.35
CA PRO A 32 21.24 -25.67 -18.73
C PRO A 32 19.95 -25.18 -19.39
N ILE A 33 19.63 -23.91 -19.18
CA ILE A 33 18.51 -23.21 -19.81
C ILE A 33 19.09 -22.34 -20.92
N THR A 34 18.67 -22.59 -22.16
CA THR A 34 18.99 -21.71 -23.30
C THR A 34 18.26 -20.38 -23.14
N TYR A 35 18.91 -19.45 -22.43
CA TYR A 35 18.35 -18.14 -22.13
C TYR A 35 18.74 -17.12 -23.23
N PRO A 36 17.81 -16.27 -23.70
CA PRO A 36 18.10 -15.27 -24.72
C PRO A 36 19.25 -14.35 -24.30
N ARG A 37 20.19 -14.08 -25.20
CA ARG A 37 21.31 -13.12 -25.00
C ARG A 37 20.87 -11.66 -25.08
N ASN A 38 19.66 -11.35 -24.59
CA ASN A 38 19.12 -9.99 -24.53
C ASN A 38 19.43 -9.40 -23.13
N PRO A 39 20.24 -8.32 -23.02
CA PRO A 39 20.60 -7.70 -21.75
C PRO A 39 19.40 -7.24 -20.91
N GLY A 40 18.30 -6.84 -21.56
CA GLY A 40 17.05 -6.47 -20.89
C GLY A 40 16.40 -7.65 -20.18
N ARG A 41 16.36 -8.83 -20.82
CA ARG A 41 15.77 -10.05 -20.23
C ARG A 41 16.58 -10.57 -19.04
N PHE A 42 17.90 -10.44 -19.07
CA PHE A 42 18.74 -10.80 -17.92
C PHE A 42 18.56 -9.81 -16.77
N SER A 43 18.50 -8.51 -17.07
CA SER A 43 18.24 -7.47 -16.07
C SER A 43 16.88 -7.65 -15.39
N THR A 44 15.87 -8.06 -16.15
CA THR A 44 14.55 -8.39 -15.59
C THR A 44 14.59 -9.60 -14.66
N LEU A 45 15.25 -10.69 -15.07
CA LEU A 45 15.43 -11.86 -14.22
C LEU A 45 16.14 -11.48 -12.91
N LEU A 46 17.17 -10.65 -12.99
CA LEU A 46 17.89 -10.13 -11.82
C LEU A 46 16.97 -9.33 -10.89
N ARG A 47 16.26 -8.32 -11.41
CA ARG A 47 15.35 -7.46 -10.63
C ARG A 47 14.32 -8.27 -9.85
N TRP A 48 13.65 -9.20 -10.52
CA TRP A 48 12.59 -9.99 -9.90
C TRP A 48 13.12 -11.05 -8.94
N THR A 49 14.31 -11.59 -9.18
CA THR A 49 14.97 -12.47 -8.21
C THR A 49 15.35 -11.70 -6.94
N ASP A 50 15.85 -10.47 -7.08
CA ASP A 50 16.16 -9.60 -5.95
C ASP A 50 14.90 -9.21 -5.14
N GLN A 51 13.80 -8.91 -5.84
CA GLN A 51 12.50 -8.68 -5.21
C GLN A 51 12.00 -9.91 -4.44
N PHE A 52 12.16 -11.12 -4.99
CA PHE A 52 11.82 -12.35 -4.28
C PHE A 52 12.61 -12.48 -2.97
N LEU A 53 13.93 -12.23 -3.00
CA LEU A 53 14.77 -12.25 -1.80
C LEU A 53 14.40 -11.16 -0.78
N THR A 54 13.84 -10.04 -1.23
CA THR A 54 13.29 -9.02 -0.33
C THR A 54 12.04 -9.51 0.41
N GLN A 55 11.22 -10.33 -0.25
CA GLN A 55 10.02 -10.95 0.35
C GLN A 55 10.35 -12.20 1.18
N ARG A 56 11.39 -12.94 0.80
CA ARG A 56 11.86 -14.19 1.42
C ARG A 56 13.38 -14.13 1.67
N PRO A 57 13.83 -13.34 2.67
CA PRO A 57 15.24 -13.25 3.01
C PRO A 57 15.81 -14.57 3.56
N ASP A 58 14.94 -15.48 3.98
CA ASP A 58 15.24 -16.82 4.52
C ASP A 58 15.20 -17.93 3.46
N ALA A 59 15.01 -17.61 2.17
CA ALA A 59 14.97 -18.60 1.11
C ALA A 59 16.27 -19.42 1.04
N THR A 60 16.12 -20.74 0.96
CA THR A 60 17.25 -21.66 0.78
C THR A 60 17.85 -21.53 -0.63
N GLU A 61 19.08 -22.00 -0.78
CA GLU A 61 19.78 -21.98 -2.07
C GLU A 61 19.08 -22.81 -3.16
N ASP A 62 18.40 -23.89 -2.76
CA ASP A 62 17.62 -24.75 -3.66
C ASP A 62 16.32 -24.07 -4.10
N GLU A 63 15.61 -23.41 -3.17
CA GLU A 63 14.42 -22.61 -3.49
C GLU A 63 14.77 -21.45 -4.43
N LEU A 64 15.83 -20.70 -4.13
CA LEU A 64 16.30 -19.61 -4.97
C LEU A 64 16.64 -20.10 -6.38
N THR A 65 17.33 -21.25 -6.49
CA THR A 65 17.65 -21.86 -7.78
C THR A 65 16.38 -22.26 -8.53
N ALA A 66 15.42 -22.89 -7.86
CA ALA A 66 14.14 -23.26 -8.46
C ALA A 66 13.34 -22.05 -8.94
N VAL A 67 13.27 -20.96 -8.16
CA VAL A 67 12.61 -19.71 -8.55
C VAL A 67 13.28 -19.09 -9.78
N ILE A 68 14.62 -18.96 -9.80
CA ILE A 68 15.36 -18.45 -10.95
C ILE A 68 15.02 -19.26 -12.20
N ARG A 69 15.01 -20.59 -12.11
CA ARG A 69 14.68 -21.47 -13.25
C ARG A 69 13.24 -21.29 -13.72
N LYS A 70 12.27 -21.30 -12.80
CA LYS A 70 10.85 -21.15 -13.13
C LYS A 70 10.57 -19.80 -13.78
N LEU A 71 11.16 -18.73 -13.23
CA LEU A 71 11.06 -17.37 -13.76
C LEU A 71 11.75 -17.24 -15.12
N ALA A 72 12.95 -17.79 -15.29
CA ALA A 72 13.66 -17.79 -16.57
C ALA A 72 12.86 -18.49 -17.67
N LEU A 73 12.31 -19.69 -17.39
CA LEU A 73 11.47 -20.43 -18.33
C LEU A 73 10.17 -19.68 -18.65
N PHE A 74 9.61 -18.96 -17.69
CA PHE A 74 8.43 -18.13 -17.91
C PHE A 74 8.72 -16.96 -18.85
N ILE A 75 9.81 -16.24 -18.62
CA ILE A 75 10.26 -15.14 -19.50
C ILE A 75 10.53 -15.65 -20.91
N ILE A 76 11.17 -16.82 -21.06
CA ILE A 76 11.40 -17.45 -22.37
C ILE A 76 10.07 -17.75 -23.08
N ARG A 77 9.13 -18.41 -22.40
CA ARG A 77 7.86 -18.86 -22.99
C ARG A 77 6.94 -17.71 -23.37
N ARG A 78 6.97 -16.61 -22.63
CA ARG A 78 6.14 -15.43 -22.94
C ARG A 78 6.60 -14.72 -24.20
N GLY A 79 7.88 -14.79 -24.57
CA GLY A 79 8.41 -14.41 -25.88
C GLY A 79 8.37 -12.90 -26.23
N ARG A 80 7.53 -12.11 -25.55
CA ARG A 80 7.33 -10.66 -25.77
C ARG A 80 8.23 -9.83 -24.86
N ASP A 81 8.60 -8.65 -25.35
CA ASP A 81 9.28 -7.62 -24.56
C ASP A 81 8.28 -6.74 -23.77
N ASP A 82 6.98 -7.00 -23.94
CA ASP A 82 5.90 -6.45 -23.11
C ASP A 82 5.92 -7.18 -21.75
N TYR A 83 6.61 -6.56 -20.81
CA TYR A 83 6.63 -7.00 -19.43
C TYR A 83 5.22 -6.84 -18.85
N PHE A 84 4.71 -7.88 -18.18
CA PHE A 84 3.53 -7.80 -17.30
C PHE A 84 4.06 -7.88 -15.86
N PRO A 85 4.46 -6.74 -15.25
CA PRO A 85 4.98 -6.71 -13.89
C PRO A 85 4.03 -7.41 -12.91
N GLU A 86 2.72 -7.28 -13.12
CA GLU A 86 1.68 -7.80 -12.24
C GLU A 86 1.73 -9.33 -12.14
N GLU A 87 1.83 -10.04 -13.28
CA GLU A 87 1.91 -11.51 -13.25
C GLU A 87 3.18 -12.01 -12.53
N ILE A 88 4.29 -11.28 -12.67
CA ILE A 88 5.53 -11.64 -11.98
C ILE A 88 5.40 -11.35 -10.49
N VAL A 89 4.85 -10.19 -10.11
CA VAL A 89 4.54 -9.85 -8.72
C VAL A 89 3.63 -10.91 -8.09
N ASP A 90 2.53 -11.27 -8.75
CA ASP A 90 1.56 -12.26 -8.28
C ASP A 90 2.25 -13.62 -8.08
N GLY A 91 3.08 -14.05 -9.04
CA GLY A 91 3.78 -15.33 -8.99
C GLY A 91 4.85 -15.37 -7.90
N LEU A 92 5.61 -14.29 -7.73
CA LEU A 92 6.59 -14.18 -6.66
C LEU A 92 5.91 -14.15 -5.28
N ALA A 93 4.81 -13.40 -5.15
CA ALA A 93 4.03 -13.34 -3.93
C ALA A 93 3.47 -14.72 -3.55
N TRP A 94 2.99 -15.50 -4.53
CA TRP A 94 2.53 -16.87 -4.30
C TRP A 94 3.65 -17.77 -3.78
N PHE A 95 4.83 -17.75 -4.42
CA PHE A 95 5.96 -18.55 -3.95
C PHE A 95 6.48 -18.10 -2.59
N ALA A 96 6.36 -16.81 -2.26
CA ALA A 96 6.72 -16.30 -0.95
C ALA A 96 5.75 -16.76 0.14
N SER A 97 4.45 -16.83 -0.14
CA SER A 97 3.43 -17.32 0.82
C SER A 97 3.33 -18.84 0.89
N HIS A 98 3.71 -19.56 -0.18
CA HIS A 98 3.60 -21.01 -0.32
C HIS A 98 4.95 -21.61 -0.78
N PRO A 99 6.01 -21.53 0.05
CA PRO A 99 7.36 -21.95 -0.34
C PRO A 99 7.45 -23.43 -0.73
N GLU A 100 6.59 -24.29 -0.16
CA GLU A 100 6.47 -25.71 -0.53
C GLU A 100 6.11 -25.92 -2.01
N THR A 101 5.51 -24.92 -2.67
CA THR A 101 5.18 -24.99 -4.09
C THR A 101 6.37 -24.70 -5.01
N ILE A 102 7.45 -24.11 -4.50
CA ILE A 102 8.68 -23.80 -5.26
C ILE A 102 9.37 -25.08 -5.73
N SER A 103 9.48 -26.09 -4.87
CA SER A 103 10.09 -27.39 -5.23
C SER A 103 9.16 -28.31 -6.03
N SER A 104 7.87 -27.96 -6.13
CA SER A 104 6.87 -28.74 -6.85
C SER A 104 6.97 -28.60 -8.39
N LYS A 105 6.14 -29.37 -9.11
CA LYS A 105 5.96 -29.25 -10.57
C LYS A 105 5.18 -28.00 -11.01
N LEU A 106 4.69 -27.18 -10.07
CA LEU A 106 3.96 -25.96 -10.37
C LEU A 106 4.83 -25.00 -11.19
N GLY A 107 4.34 -24.62 -12.37
CA GLY A 107 5.01 -23.63 -13.22
C GLY A 107 4.79 -22.20 -12.70
N PHE A 108 5.66 -21.28 -13.09
CA PHE A 108 5.54 -19.87 -12.69
C PHE A 108 4.22 -19.24 -13.11
N GLY A 109 3.75 -19.50 -14.35
CA GLY A 109 2.48 -18.94 -14.83
C GLY A 109 1.27 -19.44 -14.04
N SER A 110 1.30 -20.68 -13.54
CA SER A 110 0.26 -21.20 -12.65
C SER A 110 0.32 -20.54 -11.26
N ALA A 111 1.54 -20.36 -10.71
CA ALA A 111 1.74 -19.61 -9.47
C ALA A 111 1.24 -18.16 -9.59
N ALA A 112 1.50 -17.49 -10.72
CA ALA A 112 1.00 -16.15 -10.99
C ALA A 112 -0.53 -16.07 -10.98
N ARG A 113 -1.21 -17.04 -11.62
CA ARG A 113 -2.68 -17.10 -11.58
C ARG A 113 -3.21 -17.31 -10.17
N LEU A 114 -2.63 -18.25 -9.42
CA LEU A 114 -3.04 -18.53 -8.05
C LEU A 114 -2.79 -17.33 -7.13
N GLY A 115 -1.63 -16.67 -7.27
CA GLY A 115 -1.30 -15.44 -6.54
C GLY A 115 -2.29 -14.33 -6.82
N ARG A 116 -2.71 -14.16 -8.07
CA ARG A 116 -3.76 -13.20 -8.45
C ARG A 116 -5.10 -13.54 -7.83
N ASP A 117 -5.53 -14.78 -7.94
CA ASP A 117 -6.82 -15.23 -7.39
C ASP A 117 -6.84 -15.03 -5.87
N GLU A 118 -5.74 -15.34 -5.19
CA GLU A 118 -5.57 -15.09 -3.77
C GLU A 118 -5.57 -13.59 -3.43
N HIS A 119 -4.88 -12.76 -4.23
CA HIS A 119 -4.88 -11.31 -4.05
C HIS A 119 -6.30 -10.73 -4.15
N ILE A 120 -7.04 -11.12 -5.19
CA ILE A 120 -8.44 -10.73 -5.38
C ILE A 120 -9.30 -11.20 -4.21
N HIS A 121 -9.09 -12.44 -3.74
CA HIS A 121 -9.81 -12.98 -2.59
C HIS A 121 -9.56 -12.12 -1.34
N ARG A 122 -8.30 -11.81 -1.03
CA ARG A 122 -7.93 -10.96 0.12
C ARG A 122 -8.54 -9.57 0.02
N LEU A 123 -8.57 -8.97 -1.18
CA LEU A 123 -9.22 -7.67 -1.41
C LEU A 123 -10.72 -7.72 -1.14
N ARG A 124 -11.41 -8.76 -1.62
CA ARG A 124 -12.84 -8.98 -1.36
C ARG A 124 -13.13 -9.21 0.12
N GLU A 125 -12.30 -9.98 0.82
CA GLU A 125 -12.44 -10.19 2.26
C GLU A 125 -12.23 -8.91 3.04
N LYS A 126 -11.23 -8.10 2.67
CA LYS A 126 -10.99 -6.78 3.27
C LYS A 126 -12.18 -5.85 3.06
N ALA A 127 -12.73 -5.80 1.85
CA ALA A 127 -13.92 -5.00 1.55
C ALA A 127 -15.15 -5.47 2.34
N ARG A 128 -15.36 -6.79 2.45
CA ARG A 128 -16.43 -7.37 3.25
C ARG A 128 -16.28 -7.00 4.73
N ARG A 129 -15.07 -7.14 5.29
CA ARG A 129 -14.77 -6.75 6.67
C ARG A 129 -15.05 -5.27 6.91
N ALA A 130 -14.56 -4.41 6.01
CA ALA A 130 -14.77 -2.98 6.08
C ALA A 130 -16.25 -2.63 6.13
N TRP A 131 -17.04 -3.25 5.25
CA TRP A 131 -18.47 -3.05 5.21
C TRP A 131 -19.21 -3.56 6.45
N THR A 132 -18.80 -4.72 6.98
CA THR A 132 -19.38 -5.28 8.21
C THR A 132 -19.14 -4.36 9.41
N VAL A 133 -17.90 -3.88 9.61
CA VAL A 133 -17.56 -2.96 10.70
C VAL A 133 -18.33 -1.65 10.54
N PHE A 134 -18.29 -1.05 9.34
CA PHE A 134 -19.01 0.19 9.06
C PHE A 134 -20.50 0.08 9.37
N ARG A 135 -21.16 -1.01 8.94
CA ARG A 135 -22.59 -1.24 9.22
C ARG A 135 -22.88 -1.49 10.70
N ALA A 136 -21.98 -2.13 11.43
CA ALA A 136 -22.15 -2.35 12.85
C ALA A 136 -22.11 -1.02 13.60
N ASP A 137 -21.10 -0.19 13.31
CA ASP A 137 -20.92 1.11 13.97
C ASP A 137 -22.03 2.10 13.59
N MET A 138 -22.51 2.10 12.35
CA MET A 138 -23.66 2.92 11.93
C MET A 138 -24.97 2.64 12.70
N ARG A 139 -25.06 1.53 13.44
CA ARG A 139 -26.22 1.21 14.29
C ARG A 139 -26.07 1.71 15.72
N VAL A 140 -24.86 2.09 16.12
CA VAL A 140 -24.60 2.71 17.42
C VAL A 140 -25.17 4.13 17.37
N PRO A 141 -25.78 4.63 18.47
CA PRO A 141 -26.19 6.03 18.53
C PRO A 141 -25.02 6.96 18.24
N GLU A 142 -25.24 7.93 17.35
CA GLU A 142 -24.20 8.90 16.96
C GLU A 142 -23.78 9.74 18.18
N PRO A 143 -22.54 9.59 18.69
CA PRO A 143 -22.02 10.45 19.73
C PRO A 143 -21.71 11.84 19.16
N ALA A 144 -21.63 12.87 19.99
CA ALA A 144 -21.12 14.16 19.54
C ALA A 144 -19.64 14.05 19.09
N PRO A 145 -19.19 14.82 18.07
CA PRO A 145 -17.78 14.93 17.74
C PRO A 145 -16.96 15.43 18.95
N VAL A 146 -15.73 14.93 19.08
CA VAL A 146 -14.83 15.36 20.15
C VAL A 146 -14.12 16.64 19.69
N VAL A 147 -14.36 17.76 20.37
CA VAL A 147 -13.69 19.03 20.06
C VAL A 147 -12.35 19.07 20.79
N TRP A 148 -11.27 19.28 20.04
CA TRP A 148 -9.90 19.32 20.54
C TRP A 148 -9.41 20.75 20.79
N ALA A 149 -9.70 21.66 19.86
CA ALA A 149 -9.22 23.03 19.94
C ALA A 149 -10.24 24.01 19.33
N HIS A 150 -10.28 25.22 19.87
CA HIS A 150 -11.05 26.32 19.34
C HIS A 150 -10.26 27.63 19.47
N ALA A 151 -9.95 28.28 18.34
CA ALA A 151 -9.24 29.55 18.33
C ALA A 151 -9.51 30.33 17.04
N GLY A 152 -9.59 31.66 17.12
CA GLY A 152 -9.78 32.51 15.94
C GLY A 152 -11.06 32.23 15.13
N GLY A 153 -12.10 31.67 15.77
CA GLY A 153 -13.33 31.23 15.11
C GLY A 153 -13.22 29.87 14.41
N PHE A 154 -12.06 29.23 14.45
CA PHE A 154 -11.83 27.88 13.95
C PHE A 154 -12.04 26.84 15.05
N THR A 155 -12.50 25.65 14.67
CA THR A 155 -12.71 24.51 15.56
C THR A 155 -12.07 23.27 14.95
N LEU A 156 -11.27 22.55 15.75
CA LEU A 156 -10.73 21.23 15.42
C LEU A 156 -11.58 20.16 16.12
N SER A 157 -12.12 19.22 15.36
CA SER A 157 -12.95 18.12 15.88
C SER A 157 -12.48 16.76 15.38
N GLU A 158 -12.45 15.76 16.24
CA GLU A 158 -12.22 14.35 15.88
C GLU A 158 -13.53 13.68 15.50
N LEU A 159 -13.53 13.01 14.36
CA LEU A 159 -14.66 12.26 13.83
C LEU A 159 -14.62 10.83 14.38
N VAL A 160 -15.42 10.60 15.42
CA VAL A 160 -15.49 9.32 16.15
C VAL A 160 -16.64 8.41 15.73
N HIS A 161 -17.38 8.76 14.67
CA HIS A 161 -18.51 7.98 14.17
C HIS A 161 -18.58 7.98 12.63
N PRO A 162 -19.02 6.89 11.97
CA PRO A 162 -19.10 6.88 10.51
C PRO A 162 -20.12 7.88 9.94
N HIS A 163 -21.17 8.25 10.71
CA HIS A 163 -22.07 9.36 10.31
C HIS A 163 -21.34 10.69 10.19
N HIS A 164 -20.41 11.01 11.11
CA HIS A 164 -19.60 12.22 11.01
C HIS A 164 -18.77 12.23 9.73
N LEU A 165 -18.20 11.08 9.36
CA LEU A 165 -17.40 10.95 8.15
C LEU A 165 -18.25 11.17 6.90
N LEU A 166 -19.42 10.53 6.80
CA LEU A 166 -20.33 10.74 5.67
C LEU A 166 -20.80 12.20 5.56
N SER A 167 -21.17 12.81 6.69
CA SER A 167 -21.61 14.21 6.74
C SER A 167 -20.50 15.17 6.30
N SER A 168 -19.28 14.98 6.83
CA SER A 168 -18.12 15.80 6.48
C SER A 168 -17.68 15.58 5.04
N GLY A 169 -17.68 14.34 4.55
CA GLY A 169 -17.41 14.03 3.15
C GLY A 169 -18.44 14.64 2.20
N GLY A 170 -19.71 14.64 2.59
CA GLY A 170 -20.79 15.33 1.87
C GLY A 170 -20.59 16.84 1.80
N ARG A 171 -20.21 17.48 2.92
CA ARG A 171 -19.87 18.91 2.96
C ARG A 171 -18.63 19.24 2.13
N ALA A 172 -17.64 18.34 2.11
CA ALA A 172 -16.43 18.49 1.30
C ALA A 172 -16.66 18.20 -0.20
N GLY A 173 -17.81 17.63 -0.58
CA GLY A 173 -18.08 17.21 -1.96
C GLY A 173 -17.13 16.12 -2.46
N ASN A 174 -16.65 15.24 -1.57
CA ASN A 174 -15.63 14.25 -1.92
C ASN A 174 -16.16 12.80 -1.85
N CYS A 175 -15.30 11.86 -2.24
CA CYS A 175 -15.63 10.45 -2.37
C CYS A 175 -15.96 9.76 -1.03
N LEU A 176 -15.63 10.37 0.12
CA LEU A 176 -15.99 9.89 1.45
C LEU A 176 -17.46 10.17 1.81
N ALA A 177 -18.18 10.95 1.00
CA ALA A 177 -19.64 11.04 1.08
C ALA A 177 -20.33 9.69 0.74
N GLY A 178 -19.63 8.80 0.02
CA GLY A 178 -20.12 7.49 -0.40
C GLY A 178 -19.82 6.37 0.62
N PRO A 179 -20.80 5.52 1.00
CA PRO A 179 -20.58 4.43 1.97
C PRO A 179 -19.49 3.43 1.57
N ARG A 180 -19.26 3.20 0.27
CA ARG A 180 -18.28 2.22 -0.22
C ARG A 180 -16.87 2.61 0.20
N LEU A 181 -16.45 3.83 -0.15
CA LEU A 181 -15.11 4.34 0.20
C LEU A 181 -15.01 4.68 1.68
N ALA A 182 -16.06 5.26 2.26
CA ALA A 182 -16.13 5.53 3.69
C ALA A 182 -15.91 4.26 4.53
N SER A 183 -16.46 3.11 4.13
CA SER A 183 -16.28 1.86 4.88
C SER A 183 -14.82 1.39 4.93
N GLY A 184 -14.09 1.49 3.83
CA GLY A 184 -12.67 1.13 3.76
C GLY A 184 -11.78 2.07 4.59
N TYR A 185 -12.17 3.34 4.67
CA TYR A 185 -11.52 4.34 5.51
C TYR A 185 -11.84 4.12 6.99
N TRP A 186 -13.12 3.93 7.30
CA TRP A 186 -13.63 3.73 8.65
C TRP A 186 -13.05 2.48 9.32
N LEU A 187 -12.84 1.40 8.55
CA LEU A 187 -12.17 0.20 9.07
C LEU A 187 -10.81 0.52 9.71
N ARG A 188 -10.06 1.48 9.15
CA ARG A 188 -8.75 1.87 9.69
C ARG A 188 -8.88 2.61 11.02
N ILE A 189 -9.91 3.45 11.14
CA ILE A 189 -10.24 4.17 12.38
C ILE A 189 -10.66 3.18 13.46
N ALA A 190 -11.58 2.26 13.13
CA ALA A 190 -12.06 1.22 14.03
C ALA A 190 -10.95 0.25 14.47
N GLU A 191 -9.95 0.00 13.62
CA GLU A 191 -8.77 -0.81 13.95
C GLU A 191 -7.68 -0.03 14.71
N GLY A 192 -7.91 1.24 15.06
CA GLY A 192 -6.95 2.10 15.77
C GLY A 192 -5.72 2.48 14.94
N ARG A 193 -5.78 2.37 13.61
CA ARG A 193 -4.67 2.68 12.69
C ARG A 193 -4.67 4.12 12.20
N GLY A 194 -5.55 4.95 12.73
CA GLY A 194 -5.59 6.37 12.44
C GLY A 194 -6.76 7.06 13.13
N LYS A 195 -6.71 8.39 13.11
CA LYS A 195 -7.78 9.26 13.59
C LYS A 195 -8.16 10.25 12.50
N LEU A 196 -9.42 10.62 12.45
CA LEU A 196 -9.95 11.52 11.42
C LEU A 196 -10.39 12.82 12.06
N PHE A 197 -10.05 13.95 11.44
CA PHE A 197 -10.31 15.27 11.97
C PHE A 197 -10.93 16.19 10.94
N THR A 198 -11.70 17.15 11.43
CA THR A 198 -12.16 18.30 10.65
C THR A 198 -11.73 19.60 11.28
N VAL A 199 -11.48 20.59 10.42
CA VAL A 199 -11.36 22.00 10.82
C VAL A 199 -12.54 22.75 10.23
N THR A 200 -13.29 23.46 11.06
CA THR A 200 -14.43 24.28 10.63
C THR A 200 -14.31 25.71 11.09
N GLN A 201 -14.92 26.65 10.36
CA GLN A 201 -15.12 28.04 10.77
C GLN A 201 -16.62 28.35 10.70
N GLY A 202 -17.29 28.38 11.85
CA GLY A 202 -18.76 28.33 11.88
C GLY A 202 -19.27 27.06 11.20
N GLU A 203 -20.13 27.20 10.19
CA GLU A 203 -20.66 26.08 9.39
C GLU A 203 -19.75 25.63 8.24
N LEU A 204 -18.74 26.44 7.89
CA LEU A 204 -17.84 26.15 6.78
C LEU A 204 -16.84 25.04 7.15
N LEU A 205 -16.77 24.00 6.32
CA LEU A 205 -15.74 22.97 6.43
C LEU A 205 -14.46 23.47 5.74
N CYS A 206 -13.44 23.79 6.55
CA CYS A 206 -12.16 24.28 6.06
C CYS A 206 -11.19 23.15 5.77
N ALA A 207 -11.21 22.03 6.50
CA ALA A 207 -10.38 20.87 6.20
C ALA A 207 -10.98 19.54 6.71
N LEU A 208 -10.69 18.44 6.03
CA LEU A 208 -10.90 17.05 6.49
C LEU A 208 -9.59 16.28 6.29
N PHE A 209 -9.05 15.65 7.33
CA PHE A 209 -7.78 14.93 7.22
C PHE A 209 -7.65 13.75 8.18
N MET A 210 -6.85 12.75 7.77
CA MET A 210 -6.44 11.65 8.65
C MET A 210 -5.08 11.91 9.26
N LEU A 211 -4.90 11.52 10.52
CA LEU A 211 -3.60 11.25 11.10
C LEU A 211 -3.34 9.73 11.11
N ARG A 212 -2.26 9.30 10.45
CA ARG A 212 -1.74 7.92 10.50
C ARG A 212 -0.39 7.91 11.22
N GLY A 213 -0.40 7.98 12.54
CA GLY A 213 0.82 8.13 13.34
C GLY A 213 1.42 9.55 13.26
N PRO A 214 2.63 9.77 13.77
CA PRO A 214 3.23 11.10 13.90
C PRO A 214 3.58 11.79 12.56
N ASP A 215 3.76 11.02 11.48
CA ASP A 215 4.40 11.56 10.26
C ASP A 215 3.51 11.59 9.00
N HIS A 216 2.23 11.25 9.09
CA HIS A 216 1.41 11.11 7.88
C HIS A 216 0.01 11.70 8.02
N VAL A 217 -0.18 12.84 7.35
CA VAL A 217 -1.47 13.50 7.17
C VAL A 217 -1.97 13.32 5.74
N GLU A 218 -3.13 12.69 5.57
CA GLU A 218 -3.83 12.62 4.28
C GLU A 218 -4.89 13.71 4.25
N TRP A 219 -4.67 14.76 3.46
CA TRP A 219 -5.57 15.91 3.34
C TRP A 219 -6.63 15.68 2.28
N SER A 220 -7.87 16.04 2.60
CA SER A 220 -8.95 16.14 1.63
C SER A 220 -9.62 17.50 1.82
N TYR A 221 -9.41 18.38 0.84
CA TYR A 221 -10.03 19.69 0.69
C TYR A 221 -9.57 20.76 1.70
N VAL A 222 -9.14 21.92 1.19
CA VAL A 222 -8.93 23.12 2.00
C VAL A 222 -9.67 24.28 1.36
N HIS A 223 -10.84 24.64 1.86
CA HIS A 223 -11.26 26.04 1.69
C HIS A 223 -10.35 26.84 2.61
N THR A 224 -9.63 27.83 2.06
CA THR A 224 -8.60 28.58 2.80
C THR A 224 -9.09 29.97 3.23
N PRO A 225 -9.95 30.09 4.26
CA PRO A 225 -10.21 31.39 4.86
C PRO A 225 -8.94 31.91 5.54
N ASP A 226 -8.87 33.23 5.72
CA ASP A 226 -7.73 33.88 6.36
C ASP A 226 -7.48 33.30 7.77
N GLY A 227 -6.22 32.98 8.07
CA GLY A 227 -5.80 32.44 9.37
C GLY A 227 -5.96 30.92 9.53
N VAL A 228 -6.53 30.18 8.56
CA VAL A 228 -6.70 28.72 8.70
C VAL A 228 -5.38 27.97 8.85
N TRP A 229 -4.32 28.42 8.17
CA TRP A 229 -3.01 27.76 8.22
C TRP A 229 -2.30 27.95 9.56
N ASP A 230 -2.46 29.12 10.18
CA ASP A 230 -1.95 29.38 11.52
C ASP A 230 -2.68 28.49 12.54
N PHE A 231 -4.00 28.34 12.38
CA PHE A 231 -4.78 27.43 13.20
C PHE A 231 -4.40 25.96 13.00
N ILE A 232 -4.23 25.51 11.75
CA ILE A 232 -3.77 24.15 11.44
C ILE A 232 -2.38 23.91 12.06
N SER A 233 -1.46 24.86 11.95
CA SER A 233 -0.12 24.75 12.54
C SER A 233 -0.18 24.63 14.07
N HIS A 234 -1.06 25.40 14.72
CA HIS A 234 -1.35 25.27 16.14
C HIS A 234 -1.94 23.89 16.49
N CYS A 235 -2.87 23.39 15.67
CA CYS A 235 -3.48 22.08 15.84
C CYS A 235 -2.48 20.94 15.69
N VAL A 236 -1.58 21.00 14.70
CA VAL A 236 -0.52 20.00 14.51
C VAL A 236 0.37 19.95 15.75
N ALA A 237 0.77 21.09 16.31
CA ALA A 237 1.55 21.13 17.54
C ALA A 237 0.82 20.47 18.73
N LEU A 238 -0.49 20.68 18.86
CA LEU A 238 -1.32 20.01 19.88
C LEU A 238 -1.41 18.49 19.64
N LEU A 239 -1.62 18.09 18.40
CA LEU A 239 -1.72 16.69 18.00
C LEU A 239 -0.39 15.97 18.21
N ASP A 240 0.74 16.60 17.90
CA ASP A 240 2.08 16.07 18.15
C ASP A 240 2.37 15.92 19.65
N GLN A 241 1.88 16.82 20.51
CA GLN A 241 2.03 16.67 21.96
C GLN A 241 1.18 15.51 22.51
N CYS A 242 -0.02 15.31 21.98
CA CYS A 242 -0.91 14.24 22.42
C CYS A 242 -0.53 12.86 21.83
N LEU A 243 0.05 12.83 20.64
CA LEU A 243 0.52 11.60 19.98
C LEU A 243 1.98 11.26 20.34
N GLY A 244 2.80 12.27 20.65
CA GLY A 244 4.22 12.19 21.02
C GLY A 244 4.50 11.64 22.42
N GLN A 245 3.48 11.23 23.19
CA GLN A 245 3.68 10.31 24.32
C GLN A 245 4.10 8.90 23.88
N HIS A 246 4.18 8.63 22.58
CA HIS A 246 4.94 7.50 22.02
C HIS A 246 5.97 7.98 20.98
N SER A 247 7.19 8.26 21.47
CA SER A 247 8.48 8.33 20.77
C SER A 247 8.72 9.44 19.73
N GLY A 248 9.47 10.47 20.18
CA GLY A 248 10.56 11.17 19.47
C GLY A 248 10.35 11.61 18.02
N SER A 249 9.90 12.84 17.81
CA SER A 249 9.83 13.47 16.49
C SER A 249 10.90 14.58 16.31
N GLY A 250 11.53 14.56 15.13
CA GLY A 250 12.23 15.70 14.54
C GLY A 250 11.25 16.72 13.96
N PRO A 251 11.74 17.80 13.33
CA PRO A 251 10.89 18.91 12.90
C PRO A 251 9.92 18.52 11.78
N TYR A 252 8.64 18.80 12.00
CA TYR A 252 7.56 18.77 11.02
C TYR A 252 7.85 19.72 9.85
N ILE A 253 7.93 19.18 8.63
CA ILE A 253 7.99 19.97 7.39
C ILE A 253 6.64 19.78 6.70
N PRO A 254 5.79 20.82 6.59
CA PRO A 254 4.55 20.72 5.85
C PRO A 254 4.89 20.48 4.37
N HIS A 255 4.68 19.25 3.89
CA HIS A 255 4.61 19.02 2.46
C HIS A 255 3.32 19.67 1.96
N GLN A 256 3.44 20.87 1.40
CA GLN A 256 2.40 21.49 0.58
C GLN A 256 2.16 20.59 -0.63
N TYR A 257 1.24 19.63 -0.51
CA TYR A 257 0.52 19.15 -1.67
C TYR A 257 -0.42 20.28 -2.08
N ARG A 258 0.10 21.16 -2.94
CA ARG A 258 -0.75 22.01 -3.76
C ARG A 258 -1.57 21.04 -4.58
N CYS A 259 -2.87 20.93 -4.30
CA CYS A 259 -3.79 20.48 -5.33
C CYS A 259 -3.62 21.51 -6.46
N GLU A 260 -2.81 21.18 -7.46
CA GLU A 260 -3.00 21.74 -8.79
C GLU A 260 -4.50 21.65 -9.04
N GLU A 261 -5.13 22.79 -9.36
CA GLU A 261 -6.57 22.94 -9.55
C GLU A 261 -7.14 21.69 -10.22
N ALA A 262 -7.64 20.75 -9.41
CA ALA A 262 -7.99 19.45 -9.91
C ALA A 262 -9.27 19.65 -10.69
N SER A 263 -9.12 19.52 -12.00
CA SER A 263 -10.20 19.32 -12.95
C SER A 263 -11.24 18.39 -12.34
N THR A 264 -12.45 18.94 -12.19
CA THR A 264 -13.73 18.37 -11.71
C THR A 264 -13.69 17.14 -10.77
N PRO A 265 -14.48 17.13 -9.66
CA PRO A 265 -14.56 16.03 -8.68
C PRO A 265 -14.75 14.60 -9.25
N GLU A 266 -15.22 14.50 -10.49
CA GLU A 266 -15.45 13.25 -11.21
C GLU A 266 -14.17 12.56 -11.72
N GLN A 267 -13.05 13.27 -11.89
CA GLN A 267 -11.80 12.67 -12.41
C GLN A 267 -10.97 11.95 -11.34
N GLN A 268 -11.00 12.39 -10.07
CA GLN A 268 -10.32 11.70 -8.96
C GLN A 268 -10.98 10.38 -8.58
N CYS A 269 -12.25 10.16 -8.94
CA CYS A 269 -12.97 8.93 -8.63
C CYS A 269 -12.65 7.78 -9.60
N LYS A 270 -12.23 8.06 -10.84
CA LYS A 270 -12.07 7.02 -11.88
C LYS A 270 -10.82 6.16 -11.75
N GLU A 271 -9.77 6.63 -11.08
CA GLU A 271 -8.52 5.85 -10.94
C GLU A 271 -8.60 4.72 -9.90
N ASN A 272 -9.64 4.67 -9.06
CA ASN A 272 -9.82 3.63 -8.03
C ASN A 272 -10.99 2.67 -8.30
N ASP A 273 -11.63 2.77 -9.46
CA ASP A 273 -12.83 1.98 -9.82
C ASP A 273 -12.52 0.55 -10.32
N GLU A 274 -11.25 0.16 -10.46
CA GLU A 274 -10.85 -1.20 -10.88
C GLU A 274 -10.39 -2.09 -9.71
N ILE A 275 -11.21 -2.26 -8.65
CA ILE A 275 -11.09 -3.39 -7.68
C ILE A 275 -12.46 -3.90 -7.22
#